data_AF-A0A935JCP4-F1
#
_entry.id   AF-A0A935JCP4-F1
#
_cell.length_a   1.000
_cell.length_b   1.000
_cell.length_c   1.000
_cell.angle_alpha   90.00
_cell.angle_beta   90.00
_cell.angle_gamma   90.00
#
_symmetry.space_group_name_H-M   'P 1'
#
loop_
_entity.id
_entity.type
_entity.pdbx_description
1 polymer ?
#
loop_
_entity_poly.entity_id
_entity_poly.type
_entity_poly.pdbx_seq_one_letter_code
_entity_poly.pdbx_strand_id
1 'polypeptide(L)'
;MQNKVVVPGKVKKDKDNNKKYKIEKEKGSESDVTIDIVDDGDYLVEKLSIDGLPTNMTDGNPITWINNFSVKKNGQYINQRYFVSIPDIGSSRLIIFDGNGNPYYYTGEIKNNKFELTDGDPAIGHWP
;
A
#
# COMPACT_ATOMS: atom_id res chain seq x y z
N MET A 1 -10.30 3.02 -15.38
CA MET A 1 -9.03 2.28 -15.26
C MET A 1 -7.99 3.26 -14.70
N GLN A 2 -7.63 3.16 -13.42
CA GLN A 2 -6.54 3.98 -12.88
C GLN A 2 -5.24 3.56 -13.56
N ASN A 3 -4.52 4.52 -14.13
CA ASN A 3 -3.31 4.24 -14.89
C ASN A 3 -2.19 3.90 -13.89
N LYS A 4 -1.78 2.63 -13.80
CA LYS A 4 -0.74 2.19 -12.86
C LYS A 4 0.63 2.55 -13.40
N VAL A 5 1.24 3.59 -12.82
CA VAL A 5 2.60 4.01 -13.19
C VAL A 5 3.56 3.47 -12.14
N VAL A 6 4.41 2.52 -12.53
CA VAL A 6 5.48 1.99 -11.66
C VAL A 6 6.59 3.02 -11.55
N VAL A 7 7.04 3.27 -10.32
CA VAL A 7 8.17 4.16 -10.01
C VAL A 7 9.39 3.31 -9.65
N PRO A 8 10.36 3.14 -10.55
CA PRO A 8 11.48 2.22 -10.33
C PRO A 8 12.43 2.71 -9.25
N GLY A 9 13.15 1.77 -8.61
CA GLY A 9 14.22 2.08 -7.64
C GLY A 9 13.74 2.59 -6.28
N LYS A 10 12.43 2.59 -6.01
CA LYS A 10 11.83 3.06 -4.76
C LYS A 10 11.44 1.95 -3.79
N VAL A 11 11.88 0.73 -4.04
CA VAL A 11 11.63 -0.41 -3.16
C VAL A 11 12.95 -1.03 -2.76
N LYS A 12 13.17 -1.18 -1.45
CA LYS A 12 14.33 -1.82 -0.86
C LYS A 12 13.89 -3.05 -0.09
N LYS A 13 14.36 -4.22 -0.53
CA LYS A 13 14.21 -5.46 0.23
C LYS A 13 15.17 -5.44 1.42
N ASP A 14 14.70 -5.84 2.59
CA ASP A 14 15.54 -5.97 3.78
C ASP A 14 16.56 -7.11 3.56
N LYS A 15 17.78 -6.90 4.04
CA LYS A 15 18.90 -7.85 3.82
C LYS A 15 18.84 -9.05 4.76
N ASP A 16 18.28 -8.86 5.94
CA ASP A 16 18.24 -9.84 7.01
C ASP A 16 16.87 -10.53 7.08
N ASN A 17 15.82 -9.90 6.54
CA ASN A 17 14.48 -10.46 6.43
C ASN A 17 13.92 -10.36 4.99
N ASN A 18 13.94 -11.48 4.27
CA ASN A 18 13.47 -11.56 2.89
C ASN A 18 11.96 -11.34 2.69
N LYS A 19 11.19 -11.23 3.77
CA LYS A 19 9.75 -10.93 3.75
C LYS A 19 9.43 -9.44 3.97
N LYS A 20 10.45 -8.65 4.32
CA LYS A 20 10.30 -7.24 4.66
C LYS A 20 10.80 -6.34 3.54
N TYR A 21 10.00 -5.35 3.19
CA TYR A 21 10.30 -4.40 2.14
C TYR A 21 10.00 -2.99 2.60
N LYS A 22 10.93 -2.07 2.35
CA LYS A 22 10.74 -0.64 2.52
C LYS A 22 10.34 -0.03 1.18
N ILE A 23 9.19 0.62 1.14
CA ILE A 23 8.75 1.42 0.00
C ILE A 23 9.04 2.88 0.31
N GLU A 24 9.99 3.46 -0.41
CA GLU A 24 10.44 4.82 -0.23
C GLU A 24 9.50 5.81 -0.93
N LYS A 25 9.36 7.00 -0.34
CA LYS A 25 8.63 8.09 -0.98
C LYS A 25 9.24 8.49 -2.32
N GLU A 26 8.39 8.84 -3.27
CA GLU A 26 8.80 9.48 -4.51
C GLU A 26 8.85 10.99 -4.33
N LYS A 27 7.78 11.58 -3.76
CA LYS A 27 7.56 13.03 -3.64
C LYS A 27 7.63 13.52 -2.20
N GLY A 28 7.73 14.85 -2.04
CA GLY A 28 7.77 15.49 -0.71
C GLY A 28 6.49 15.31 0.11
N SER A 29 5.35 15.13 -0.54
CA SER A 29 4.05 14.86 0.09
C SER A 29 3.87 13.42 0.57
N GLU A 30 4.77 12.52 0.17
CA GLU A 30 4.72 11.11 0.52
C GLU A 30 5.62 10.79 1.72
N SER A 31 5.41 9.62 2.31
CA SER A 31 6.19 9.07 3.39
C SER A 31 6.62 7.63 3.08
N ASP A 32 7.75 7.23 3.66
CA ASP A 32 8.20 5.85 3.56
C ASP A 32 7.23 4.93 4.31
N VAL A 33 6.96 3.75 3.75
CA VAL A 33 6.19 2.70 4.41
C VAL A 33 6.96 1.40 4.38
N THR A 34 6.68 0.50 5.32
CA THR A 34 7.31 -0.82 5.36
C THR A 34 6.24 -1.89 5.30
N ILE A 35 6.43 -2.89 4.45
CA ILE A 35 5.58 -4.08 4.41
C ILE A 35 6.34 -5.30 4.93
N ASP A 36 5.59 -6.21 5.53
CA ASP A 36 6.08 -7.42 6.17
C ASP A 36 5.13 -8.57 5.80
N ILE A 37 5.54 -9.37 4.82
CA ILE A 37 4.73 -10.45 4.25
C ILE A 37 4.85 -11.68 5.15
N VAL A 38 3.75 -12.37 5.45
CA VAL A 38 3.80 -13.45 6.45
C VAL A 38 4.40 -14.73 5.87
N ASP A 39 3.97 -15.11 4.67
CA ASP A 39 4.38 -16.40 4.09
C ASP A 39 5.65 -16.28 3.27
N ASP A 40 6.34 -17.39 3.10
CA ASP A 40 7.53 -17.47 2.26
C ASP A 40 7.19 -17.42 0.76
N GLY A 41 8.06 -16.76 0.00
CA GLY A 41 7.94 -16.69 -1.44
C GLY A 41 8.80 -15.63 -2.09
N ASP A 42 8.87 -15.72 -3.42
CA ASP A 42 9.51 -14.73 -4.26
C ASP A 42 8.51 -13.63 -4.62
N TYR A 43 8.50 -12.59 -3.79
CA TYR A 43 7.62 -11.43 -3.98
C TYR A 43 8.30 -10.33 -4.79
N LEU A 44 7.56 -9.82 -5.77
CA LEU A 44 7.84 -8.58 -6.47
C LEU A 44 7.01 -7.47 -5.82
N VAL A 45 7.70 -6.49 -5.26
CA VAL A 45 7.09 -5.31 -4.64
C VAL A 45 7.43 -4.10 -5.48
N GLU A 46 6.43 -3.34 -5.88
CA GLU A 46 6.59 -2.19 -6.76
C GLU A 46 6.03 -0.92 -6.09
N LYS A 47 6.76 0.19 -6.17
CA LYS A 47 6.20 1.51 -5.89
C LYS A 47 5.32 1.93 -7.06
N LEU A 48 4.13 2.43 -6.77
CA LEU A 48 3.23 3.02 -7.74
C LEU A 48 3.14 4.53 -7.54
N SER A 49 2.94 5.29 -8.60
CA SER A 49 2.68 6.73 -8.50
C SER A 49 1.36 6.99 -7.75
N ILE A 50 1.32 8.11 -7.03
CA ILE A 50 0.10 8.65 -6.43
C ILE A 50 -0.62 9.66 -7.35
N ASP A 51 -0.07 9.91 -8.54
CA ASP A 51 -0.66 10.85 -9.50
C ASP A 51 -1.96 10.32 -10.08
N GLY A 52 -2.96 11.19 -10.18
CA GLY A 52 -4.28 10.84 -10.70
C GLY A 52 -5.12 9.99 -9.76
N LEU A 53 -4.66 9.75 -8.52
CA LEU A 53 -5.50 9.16 -7.47
C LEU A 53 -6.57 10.15 -7.00
N PRO A 54 -7.73 9.68 -6.49
CA PRO A 54 -8.77 10.54 -5.95
C PRO A 54 -8.24 11.46 -4.85
N THR A 55 -8.60 12.74 -4.90
CA THR A 55 -8.19 13.74 -3.91
C THR A 55 -9.18 13.89 -2.75
N ASN A 56 -10.37 13.29 -2.88
CA ASN A 56 -11.45 13.38 -1.92
C ASN A 56 -12.16 12.03 -1.77
N MET A 57 -12.62 11.75 -0.57
CA MET A 57 -13.55 10.67 -0.26
C MET A 57 -14.94 11.01 -0.81
N THR A 58 -15.82 10.01 -0.90
CA THR A 58 -17.20 10.18 -1.38
C THR A 58 -18.04 11.12 -0.50
N ASP A 59 -17.65 11.32 0.75
CA ASP A 59 -18.26 12.27 1.69
C ASP A 59 -17.64 13.68 1.62
N GLY A 60 -16.72 13.91 0.68
CA GLY A 60 -16.07 15.21 0.45
C GLY A 60 -14.79 15.44 1.26
N ASN A 61 -14.46 14.59 2.24
CA ASN A 61 -13.25 14.75 3.03
C ASN A 61 -11.99 14.63 2.16
N PRO A 62 -11.00 15.53 2.30
CA PRO A 62 -9.77 15.48 1.50
C PRO A 62 -8.93 14.24 1.85
N ILE A 63 -8.26 13.68 0.83
CA ILE A 63 -7.35 12.55 0.95
C ILE A 63 -5.91 13.05 0.82
N THR A 64 -5.04 12.57 1.70
CA THR A 64 -3.59 12.72 1.57
C THR A 64 -2.96 11.34 1.39
N TRP A 65 -2.55 11.03 0.16
CA TRP A 65 -1.86 9.78 -0.15
C TRP A 65 -0.40 9.86 0.31
N ILE A 66 -0.04 9.04 1.30
CA ILE A 66 1.32 8.99 1.83
C ILE A 66 2.20 8.00 1.07
N ASN A 67 1.60 6.97 0.46
CA ASN A 67 2.32 6.00 -0.37
C ASN A 67 1.31 5.24 -1.25
N ASN A 68 1.82 4.54 -2.25
CA ASN A 68 1.06 3.64 -3.13
C ASN A 68 2.03 2.58 -3.65
N PHE A 69 1.66 1.31 -3.55
CA PHE A 69 2.53 0.20 -3.89
C PHE A 69 1.71 -1.00 -4.36
N SER A 70 2.40 -2.00 -4.91
CA SER A 70 1.81 -3.30 -5.17
C SER A 70 2.68 -4.45 -4.72
N VAL A 71 2.06 -5.58 -4.43
CA VAL A 71 2.75 -6.83 -4.09
C VAL A 71 2.26 -7.95 -4.98
N LYS A 72 3.19 -8.59 -5.68
CA LYS A 72 2.95 -9.69 -6.61
C LYS A 72 3.78 -10.92 -6.27
N LYS A 73 3.25 -12.10 -6.58
CA LYS A 73 3.95 -13.39 -6.56
C LYS A 73 3.64 -14.09 -7.88
N ASN A 74 4.67 -14.56 -8.58
CA ASN A 74 4.52 -15.19 -9.91
C ASN A 74 3.72 -14.34 -10.93
N GLY A 75 3.90 -13.02 -10.89
CA GLY A 75 3.21 -12.07 -11.79
C GLY A 75 1.76 -11.74 -11.41
N GLN A 76 1.20 -12.38 -10.38
CA GLN A 76 -0.15 -12.11 -9.90
C GLN A 76 -0.13 -11.32 -8.59
N TYR A 77 -1.10 -10.43 -8.38
CA TYR A 77 -1.26 -9.75 -7.10
C TYR A 77 -1.53 -10.77 -6.00
N ILE A 78 -0.93 -10.55 -4.84
CA ILE A 78 -1.09 -11.47 -3.73
C ILE A 78 -2.49 -11.31 -3.10
N ASN A 79 -3.08 -12.42 -2.69
CA ASN A 79 -4.31 -12.48 -1.88
C ASN A 79 -4.03 -13.17 -0.53
N GLN A 80 -2.89 -12.84 0.07
CA GLN A 80 -2.46 -13.40 1.35
C GLN A 80 -2.19 -12.28 2.33
N ARG A 81 -2.14 -12.64 3.60
CA ARG A 81 -1.89 -11.71 4.68
C ARG A 81 -0.49 -11.08 4.62
N TYR A 82 -0.44 -9.76 4.87
CA TYR A 82 0.78 -9.05 5.20
C TYR A 82 0.47 -7.87 6.12
N PHE A 83 1.52 -7.32 6.74
CA PHE A 83 1.41 -6.12 7.56
C PHE A 83 2.03 -4.92 6.89
N VAL A 84 1.47 -3.74 7.17
CA VAL A 84 1.98 -2.45 6.72
C VAL A 84 2.27 -1.59 7.93
N SER A 85 3.49 -1.05 8.00
CA SER A 85 3.89 -0.04 8.97
C SER A 85 3.96 1.33 8.29
N ILE A 86 3.26 2.30 8.84
CA ILE A 86 3.13 3.67 8.36
C ILE A 86 3.80 4.66 9.33
N PRO A 87 4.10 5.90 8.90
CA PRO A 87 4.42 6.98 9.83
C PRO A 87 3.25 7.24 10.81
N ASP A 88 3.54 7.97 11.88
CA ASP A 88 2.49 8.51 12.74
C ASP A 88 1.64 9.51 11.95
N ILE A 89 0.33 9.25 11.89
CA ILE A 89 -0.67 10.07 11.19
C ILE A 89 -1.52 10.91 12.15
N GLY A 90 -1.19 10.91 13.45
CA GLY A 90 -1.92 11.64 14.49
C GLY A 90 -3.37 11.19 14.58
N SER A 91 -4.30 12.15 14.59
CA SER A 91 -5.75 11.89 14.65
C SER A 91 -6.40 11.59 13.28
N SER A 92 -5.61 11.43 12.23
CA SER A 92 -6.12 11.18 10.87
C SER A 92 -6.68 9.77 10.75
N ARG A 93 -7.68 9.59 9.86
CA ARG A 93 -8.18 8.26 9.51
C ARG A 93 -7.34 7.66 8.38
N LEU A 94 -6.98 6.38 8.51
CA LEU A 94 -6.29 5.66 7.45
C LEU A 94 -7.26 5.37 6.29
N ILE A 95 -6.78 5.59 5.07
CA ILE A 95 -7.51 5.31 3.83
C ILE A 95 -6.69 4.32 3.02
N ILE A 96 -7.35 3.30 2.50
CA ILE A 96 -6.78 2.32 1.57
C ILE A 96 -7.70 2.18 0.35
N PHE A 97 -7.29 1.46 -0.68
CA PHE A 97 -8.20 1.05 -1.74
C PHE A 97 -9.05 -0.16 -1.29
N ASP A 98 -10.25 -0.31 -1.82
CA ASP A 98 -11.04 -1.53 -1.70
C ASP A 98 -10.70 -2.52 -2.84
N GLY A 99 -11.38 -3.68 -2.86
CA GLY A 99 -11.25 -4.69 -3.93
C GLY A 99 -11.61 -4.20 -5.34
N ASN A 100 -12.17 -3.00 -5.48
CA ASN A 100 -12.54 -2.35 -6.74
C ASN A 100 -11.66 -1.13 -7.08
N GLY A 101 -10.65 -0.82 -6.25
CA GLY A 101 -9.79 0.37 -6.39
C GLY A 101 -10.44 1.68 -5.98
N ASN A 102 -11.52 1.65 -5.20
CA ASN A 102 -12.12 2.84 -4.62
C ASN A 102 -11.50 3.14 -3.24
N PRO A 103 -11.24 4.41 -2.91
CA PRO A 103 -10.80 4.78 -1.56
C PRO A 103 -11.85 4.39 -0.51
N TYR A 104 -11.39 3.81 0.59
CA TYR A 104 -12.20 3.37 1.71
C TYR A 104 -11.51 3.69 3.04
N TYR A 105 -12.28 4.08 4.06
CA TYR A 105 -11.77 4.27 5.41
C TYR A 105 -11.42 2.92 6.03
N TYR A 106 -10.14 2.68 6.26
CA TYR A 106 -9.70 1.46 6.92
C TYR A 106 -10.30 1.39 8.33
N THR A 107 -10.97 0.27 8.61
CA THR A 107 -11.71 0.02 9.85
C THR A 107 -11.06 -1.06 10.71
N GLY A 108 -10.00 -1.69 10.21
CA GLY A 108 -9.22 -2.65 10.97
C GLY A 108 -8.41 -1.97 12.09
N GLU A 109 -7.85 -2.80 12.95
CA GLU A 109 -7.06 -2.32 14.07
C GLU A 109 -5.71 -1.76 13.60
N ILE A 110 -5.34 -0.59 14.12
CA ILE A 110 -4.01 0.00 13.93
C ILE A 110 -3.30 0.00 15.28
N LYS A 111 -2.25 -0.81 15.42
CA LYS A 111 -1.42 -0.92 16.62
C LYS A 111 -0.02 -0.45 16.32
N ASN A 112 0.48 0.54 17.06
CA ASN A 112 1.85 1.07 16.89
C ASN A 112 2.15 1.46 15.43
N ASN A 113 1.21 2.15 14.76
CA ASN A 113 1.29 2.53 13.35
C ASN A 113 1.50 1.33 12.39
N LYS A 114 1.10 0.13 12.81
CA LYS A 114 1.10 -1.09 12.02
C LYS A 114 -0.33 -1.61 11.91
N PHE A 115 -0.73 -1.99 10.71
CA PHE A 115 -2.04 -2.58 10.44
C PHE A 115 -1.89 -3.81 9.53
N GLU A 116 -2.90 -4.67 9.58
CA GLU A 116 -2.93 -5.95 8.87
C GLU A 116 -3.83 -5.84 7.63
N LEU A 117 -3.36 -6.37 6.50
CA LEU A 117 -4.14 -6.55 5.29
C LEU A 117 -4.30 -8.05 5.08
N THR A 118 -5.53 -8.54 5.21
CA THR A 118 -5.85 -9.98 5.18
C THR A 118 -6.24 -10.47 3.80
N ASP A 119 -6.87 -9.62 2.99
CA ASP A 119 -7.37 -9.95 1.65
C ASP A 119 -6.37 -9.58 0.55
N GLY A 120 -5.09 -9.57 0.92
CA GLY A 120 -4.00 -9.19 0.02
C GLY A 120 -3.98 -7.71 -0.33
N ASP A 121 -3.37 -7.43 -1.48
CA ASP A 121 -3.17 -6.08 -1.96
C ASP A 121 -4.55 -5.44 -2.21
N PRO A 122 -4.95 -4.40 -1.45
CA PRO A 122 -6.24 -3.75 -1.61
C PRO A 122 -6.36 -3.37 -3.07
N ALA A 123 -7.27 -4.04 -3.78
CA ALA A 123 -7.13 -4.22 -5.20
C ALA A 123 -6.82 -2.90 -5.86
N ILE A 124 -5.75 -2.91 -6.63
CA ILE A 124 -5.30 -1.77 -7.39
C ILE A 124 -6.24 -1.63 -8.60
N GLY A 125 -7.54 -1.49 -8.35
CA GLY A 125 -8.60 -1.27 -9.32
C GLY A 125 -9.05 -2.43 -10.17
N HIS A 126 -8.61 -3.68 -9.99
CA HIS A 126 -9.09 -4.80 -10.80
C HIS A 126 -8.92 -6.15 -10.10
N TRP A 127 -10.03 -6.77 -9.70
CA TRP A 127 -10.24 -8.20 -9.95
C TRP A 127 -10.91 -8.35 -11.34
N PRO A 128 -10.74 -9.50 -12.03
CA PRO A 128 -11.20 -9.73 -13.42
C PRO A 128 -12.69 -9.47 -13.65
#